data_AF-A0A2E0X3J0-F1
#
_entry.id   AF-A0A2E0X3J0-F1
#
_cell.length_a   1.000
_cell.length_b   1.000
_cell.length_c   1.000
_cell.angle_alpha   90.00
_cell.angle_beta   90.00
_cell.angle_gamma   90.00
#
_symmetry.space_group_name_H-M   'P 1'
#
loop_
_entity.id
_entity.type
_entity.pdbx_description
1 polymer ?
#
loop_
_entity_poly.entity_id
_entity_poly.type
_entity_poly.pdbx_seq_one_letter_code
_entity_poly.pdbx_strand_id
1 'polypeptide(L)'
;MLDYLLRPLRLFAQSLIGDDSPRRVAWGFTLGMLVGMLPKGNILAIVLGMLLFGLAVNKSAGLLAVGLFSLLAPLWDGFAHAVGSSLLSAPALQSTFAAIYQMPLGPLTGLTNTVVLGQLLIGLYLLYPAYLAAWHAAAKIRPRIAKWLLGYRVIRWLKGAEIGAQLGLQG
;
A
#
# COMPACT_ATOMS: atom_id res chain seq x y z
N MET A 1 27.70 11.28 9.09
CA MET A 1 26.33 11.78 9.36
C MET A 1 25.35 11.39 8.24
N LEU A 2 25.71 11.55 6.96
CA LEU A 2 24.89 11.12 5.81
C LEU A 2 24.59 9.60 5.79
N ASP A 3 25.53 8.75 6.24
CA ASP A 3 25.34 7.30 6.24
C ASP A 3 24.19 6.81 7.14
N TYR A 4 23.84 7.54 8.21
CA TYR A 4 22.73 7.19 9.09
C TYR A 4 21.36 7.45 8.45
N LEU A 5 21.26 8.49 7.60
CA LEU A 5 20.06 8.83 6.83
C LEU A 5 19.87 7.92 5.61
N LEU A 6 20.97 7.52 4.97
CA LEU A 6 20.94 6.65 3.79
C LEU A 6 20.66 5.19 4.14
N ARG A 7 20.98 4.75 5.37
CA ARG A 7 20.78 3.37 5.82
C ARG A 7 19.32 2.90 5.80
N PRO A 8 18.31 3.61 6.36
CA PRO A 8 16.91 3.19 6.30
C PRO A 8 16.36 3.21 4.87
N LEU A 9 16.68 4.24 4.07
CA LEU A 9 16.32 4.29 2.65
C LEU A 9 16.86 3.09 1.88
N ARG A 10 18.09 2.68 2.18
CA ARG A 10 18.72 1.51 1.56
C ARG A 10 18.05 0.20 1.98
N LEU A 11 17.79 0.01 3.27
CA LEU A 11 17.09 -1.19 3.76
C LEU A 11 15.69 -1.29 3.18
N PHE A 12 14.99 -0.17 3.06
CA PHE A 12 13.68 -0.09 2.43
C PHE A 12 13.72 -0.43 0.94
N ALA A 13 14.71 0.10 0.20
CA ALA A 13 14.91 -0.27 -1.19
C ALA A 13 15.26 -1.76 -1.35
N GLN A 14 16.06 -2.32 -0.44
CA GLN A 14 16.39 -3.74 -0.44
C GLN A 14 15.17 -4.63 -0.19
N SER A 15 14.35 -4.31 0.81
CA SER A 15 13.14 -5.08 1.12
C SER A 15 12.08 -4.95 0.02
N LEU A 16 12.09 -3.86 -0.73
CA LEU A 16 11.25 -3.67 -1.91
C LEU A 16 11.66 -4.60 -3.08
N ILE A 17 12.95 -4.96 -3.16
CA ILE A 17 13.55 -5.72 -4.28
C ILE A 17 13.99 -7.13 -3.86
N GLY A 18 13.74 -7.52 -2.61
CA GLY A 18 14.02 -8.86 -2.10
C GLY A 18 13.38 -9.96 -2.94
N ASP A 19 13.61 -11.22 -2.58
CA ASP A 19 13.16 -12.40 -3.35
C ASP A 19 11.63 -12.58 -3.40
N ASP A 20 10.85 -11.57 -3.02
CA ASP A 20 9.40 -11.52 -3.12
C ASP A 20 8.90 -11.49 -4.56
N SER A 21 8.03 -12.44 -4.91
CA SER A 21 7.42 -12.53 -6.24
C SER A 21 6.81 -11.19 -6.70
N PRO A 22 6.89 -10.84 -8.00
CA PRO A 22 6.29 -9.59 -8.54
C PRO A 22 4.82 -9.43 -8.18
N ARG A 23 4.08 -10.53 -8.02
CA ARG A 23 2.68 -10.52 -7.59
C ARG A 23 2.51 -10.04 -6.14
N ARG A 24 3.40 -10.43 -5.21
CA ARG A 24 3.36 -9.96 -3.82
C ARG A 24 3.67 -8.47 -3.71
N VAL A 25 4.58 -7.98 -4.56
CA VAL A 25 4.88 -6.55 -4.68
C VAL A 25 3.66 -5.79 -5.22
N ALA A 26 3.04 -6.30 -6.28
CA ALA A 26 1.85 -5.68 -6.87
C ALA A 26 0.67 -5.63 -5.89
N TRP A 27 0.38 -6.73 -5.19
CA TRP A 27 -0.66 -6.76 -4.16
C TRP A 27 -0.34 -5.84 -2.98
N GLY A 28 0.91 -5.83 -2.51
CA GLY A 28 1.34 -4.92 -1.45
C GLY A 28 1.12 -3.46 -1.85
N PHE A 29 1.59 -3.07 -3.03
CA PHE A 29 1.42 -1.72 -3.57
C PHE A 29 -0.06 -1.34 -3.72
N THR A 30 -0.88 -2.23 -4.29
CA THR A 30 -2.31 -1.95 -4.53
C THR A 30 -3.09 -1.82 -3.22
N LEU A 31 -2.83 -2.69 -2.24
CA LEU A 31 -3.43 -2.55 -0.91
C LEU A 31 -2.96 -1.28 -0.21
N GLY A 32 -1.68 -0.94 -0.34
CA GLY A 32 -1.13 0.31 0.19
C GLY A 32 -1.74 1.55 -0.46
N MET A 33 -2.04 1.50 -1.77
CA MET A 33 -2.79 2.55 -2.47
C MET A 33 -4.16 2.76 -1.85
N LEU A 34 -4.94 1.68 -1.65
CA LEU A 34 -6.25 1.77 -1.01
C LEU A 34 -6.15 2.42 0.38
N VAL A 35 -5.25 1.91 1.23
CA VAL A 35 -5.03 2.46 2.57
C VAL A 35 -4.60 3.93 2.52
N GLY A 36 -3.73 4.28 1.58
CA GLY A 36 -3.19 5.63 1.43
C GLY A 36 -4.23 6.64 0.95
N MET A 37 -5.17 6.22 0.09
CA MET A 37 -6.21 7.08 -0.46
C MET A 37 -7.33 7.39 0.53
N LEU A 38 -7.60 6.53 1.52
CA LEU A 38 -8.69 6.77 2.47
C LEU A 38 -8.31 7.86 3.50
N PRO A 39 -9.27 8.69 3.95
CA PRO A 39 -9.04 9.66 5.02
C PRO A 39 -8.74 8.92 6.32
N LYS A 40 -7.77 9.42 7.09
CA LYS A 40 -7.39 8.80 8.36
C LYS A 40 -8.41 9.19 9.43
N GLY A 41 -8.98 8.20 10.13
CA GLY A 41 -9.98 8.41 11.18
C GLY A 41 -11.24 7.57 11.08
N ASN A 42 -11.33 6.67 10.08
CA ASN A 42 -12.40 5.69 9.98
C ASN A 42 -11.88 4.27 10.22
N ILE A 43 -12.77 3.37 10.65
CA ILE A 43 -12.44 1.96 10.87
C ILE A 43 -11.99 1.29 9.57
N LEU A 44 -12.51 1.69 8.41
CA LEU A 44 -12.13 1.08 7.12
C LEU A 44 -10.64 1.24 6.84
N ALA A 45 -10.06 2.42 7.07
CA ALA A 45 -8.63 2.67 6.93
C ALA A 45 -7.80 1.81 7.88
N ILE A 46 -8.28 1.61 9.11
CA ILE A 46 -7.63 0.73 10.10
C ILE A 46 -7.69 -0.72 9.61
N VAL A 47 -8.86 -1.21 9.21
CA VAL A 47 -9.06 -2.59 8.74
C VAL A 47 -8.21 -2.86 7.49
N LEU A 48 -8.19 -1.95 6.52
CA LEU A 48 -7.35 -2.09 5.33
C LEU A 48 -5.85 -2.06 5.68
N GLY A 49 -5.45 -1.22 6.64
CA GLY A 49 -4.09 -1.22 7.18
C GLY A 49 -3.73 -2.55 7.84
N MET A 50 -4.62 -3.11 8.66
CA MET A 50 -4.45 -4.43 9.27
C MET A 50 -4.35 -5.51 8.21
N LEU A 51 -5.16 -5.46 7.14
CA LEU A 51 -5.05 -6.38 6.01
C LEU A 51 -3.69 -6.26 5.30
N LEU A 52 -3.19 -5.04 5.08
CA LEU A 52 -1.87 -4.83 4.49
C LEU A 52 -0.75 -5.49 5.32
N PHE A 53 -0.80 -5.38 6.64
CA PHE A 53 0.20 -5.98 7.52
C PHE A 53 -0.01 -7.48 7.77
N GLY A 54 -1.27 -7.96 7.79
CA GLY A 54 -1.63 -9.35 8.04
C GLY A 54 -1.47 -10.27 6.83
N LEU A 55 -1.58 -9.74 5.61
CA LEU A 55 -1.42 -10.54 4.39
C LEU A 55 0.05 -10.80 4.04
N ALA A 56 0.29 -11.92 3.35
CA ALA A 56 1.59 -12.34 2.84
C ALA A 56 2.00 -11.55 1.57
N VAL A 57 1.99 -10.22 1.68
CA VAL A 57 2.36 -9.26 0.63
C VAL A 57 3.67 -8.54 0.97
N ASN A 58 4.28 -7.87 -0.02
CA ASN A 58 5.47 -7.06 0.22
C ASN A 58 5.07 -5.76 0.95
N LYS A 59 5.36 -5.72 2.24
CA LYS A 59 4.98 -4.61 3.14
C LYS A 59 5.69 -3.31 2.78
N SER A 60 6.91 -3.37 2.26
CA SER A 60 7.65 -2.17 1.82
C SER A 60 7.00 -1.52 0.60
N ALA A 61 6.57 -2.30 -0.38
CA ALA A 61 5.80 -1.81 -1.53
C ALA A 61 4.48 -1.18 -1.08
N GLY A 62 3.80 -1.81 -0.12
CA GLY A 62 2.59 -1.26 0.46
C GLY A 62 2.82 0.04 1.21
N LEU A 63 3.82 0.12 2.08
CA LEU A 63 4.15 1.35 2.81
C LEU A 63 4.55 2.50 1.88
N LEU A 64 5.30 2.21 0.81
CA LEU A 64 5.63 3.19 -0.22
C LEU A 64 4.35 3.72 -0.89
N ALA A 65 3.42 2.84 -1.25
CA ALA A 65 2.15 3.23 -1.82
C ALA A 65 1.30 4.04 -0.82
N VAL A 66 1.21 3.63 0.45
CA VAL A 66 0.50 4.40 1.49
C VAL A 66 1.04 5.81 1.56
N GLY A 67 2.37 5.98 1.63
CA GLY A 67 2.98 7.30 1.68
C GLY A 67 2.67 8.15 0.45
N LEU A 68 2.84 7.59 -0.75
CA LEU A 68 2.57 8.29 -2.02
C LEU A 68 1.10 8.69 -2.13
N PHE A 69 0.18 7.76 -1.93
CA PHE A 69 -1.24 8.01 -2.13
C PHE A 69 -1.86 8.84 -1.00
N SER A 70 -1.32 8.80 0.22
CA SER A 70 -1.73 9.74 1.28
C SER A 70 -1.35 11.18 0.96
N LEU A 71 -0.27 11.43 0.23
CA LEU A 71 0.07 12.78 -0.23
C LEU A 71 -0.81 13.23 -1.39
N LEU A 72 -1.26 12.29 -2.23
CA LEU A 72 -2.14 12.56 -3.36
C LEU A 72 -3.62 12.65 -2.96
N ALA A 73 -4.03 12.03 -1.85
CA ALA A 73 -5.43 11.94 -1.44
C ALA A 73 -6.13 13.31 -1.35
N PRO A 74 -5.54 14.35 -0.72
CA PRO A 74 -6.18 15.66 -0.63
C PRO A 74 -6.46 16.32 -2.00
N LEU A 75 -5.66 16.01 -3.02
CA LEU A 75 -5.88 16.50 -4.39
C LEU A 75 -7.11 15.87 -5.02
N TRP A 76 -7.47 14.66 -4.59
CA TRP A 76 -8.61 13.90 -5.09
C TRP A 76 -9.87 14.08 -4.24
N ASP A 77 -9.79 14.72 -3.06
CA ASP A 77 -10.91 14.88 -2.12
C ASP A 77 -12.13 15.54 -2.76
N GLY A 78 -11.94 16.59 -3.58
CA GLY A 78 -13.05 17.28 -4.25
C GLY A 78 -13.80 16.37 -5.24
N PHE A 79 -13.06 15.58 -6.02
CA PHE A 79 -13.65 14.62 -6.95
C PHE A 79 -14.34 13.46 -6.20
N ALA A 80 -13.69 12.94 -5.15
CA ALA A 80 -14.26 11.91 -4.30
C ALA A 80 -15.55 12.37 -3.62
N HIS A 81 -15.60 13.61 -3.14
CA HIS A 81 -16.81 14.19 -2.55
C HIS A 81 -17.98 14.18 -3.55
N ALA A 82 -17.75 14.59 -4.80
CA ALA A 82 -18.78 14.62 -5.83
C ALA A 82 -19.27 13.22 -6.21
N VAL A 83 -18.37 12.25 -6.34
CA VAL A 83 -18.73 10.85 -6.59
C VAL A 83 -19.51 10.28 -5.41
N GLY A 84 -19.03 10.48 -4.18
CA GLY A 84 -19.67 9.95 -2.99
C GLY A 84 -21.03 10.57 -2.70
N SER A 85 -21.21 11.88 -2.93
CA SER A 85 -22.51 12.54 -2.75
C SER A 85 -23.55 12.00 -3.73
N SER A 86 -23.18 11.81 -5.00
CA SER A 86 -24.07 11.22 -6.00
C SER A 86 -24.55 9.82 -5.62
N LEU A 87 -23.68 9.02 -5.00
CA LEU A 87 -24.03 7.68 -4.55
C LEU A 87 -24.89 7.69 -3.28
N LEU A 88 -24.57 8.54 -2.31
CA LEU A 88 -25.34 8.65 -1.06
C LEU A 88 -26.77 9.14 -1.32
N SER A 89 -26.94 10.01 -2.31
CA SER A 89 -28.25 10.54 -2.71
C SER A 89 -29.07 9.57 -3.56
N ALA A 90 -28.50 8.44 -4.02
CA ALA A 90 -29.19 7.48 -4.86
C ALA A 90 -30.30 6.75 -4.07
N PRO A 91 -31.59 6.88 -4.45
CA PRO A 91 -32.71 6.32 -3.68
C PRO A 91 -32.62 4.81 -3.46
N ALA A 92 -32.09 4.07 -4.44
CA ALA A 92 -31.91 2.62 -4.39
C ALA A 92 -30.91 2.17 -3.31
N LEU A 93 -29.95 3.01 -2.92
CA LEU A 93 -28.90 2.67 -1.95
C LEU A 93 -29.18 3.23 -0.55
N GLN A 94 -30.20 4.08 -0.39
CA GLN A 94 -30.54 4.67 0.91
C GLN A 94 -30.91 3.61 1.95
N SER A 95 -31.64 2.56 1.57
CA SER A 95 -31.99 1.46 2.48
C SER A 95 -30.74 0.71 2.97
N THR A 96 -29.76 0.48 2.08
CA THR A 96 -28.50 -0.18 2.41
C THR A 96 -27.67 0.67 3.37
N PHE A 97 -27.52 1.97 3.09
CA PHE A 97 -26.79 2.88 3.99
C PHE A 97 -27.49 3.04 5.33
N ALA A 98 -28.83 3.10 5.35
CA ALA A 98 -29.61 3.13 6.59
C ALA A 98 -29.39 1.88 7.44
N ALA A 99 -29.39 0.69 6.82
CA ALA A 99 -29.13 -0.57 7.52
C ALA A 99 -27.72 -0.62 8.12
N ILE A 100 -26.70 -0.17 7.36
CA ILE A 100 -25.31 -0.08 7.87
C ILE A 100 -25.23 0.90 9.04
N TYR A 101 -25.93 2.04 8.95
CA TYR A 101 -25.91 3.06 10.00
C TYR A 101 -26.57 2.61 11.30
N GLN A 102 -27.60 1.78 11.22
CA GLN A 102 -28.27 1.21 12.40
C GLN A 102 -27.40 0.20 13.17
N MET A 103 -26.29 -0.26 12.58
CA MET A 103 -25.34 -1.13 13.28
C MET A 103 -24.49 -0.33 14.29
N PRO A 104 -24.08 -0.94 15.42
CA PRO A 104 -23.32 -0.25 16.46
C PRO A 104 -21.96 0.31 15.98
N LEU A 105 -21.35 -0.31 14.97
CA LEU A 105 -20.11 0.17 14.35
C LEU A 105 -20.35 1.00 13.08
N GLY A 106 -21.60 1.14 12.64
CA GLY A 106 -21.99 1.83 11.40
C GLY A 106 -21.38 3.22 11.26
N PRO A 107 -21.56 4.12 12.24
CA PRO A 107 -20.99 5.48 12.20
C PRO A 107 -19.46 5.48 12.13
N LEU A 108 -18.80 4.51 12.75
CA LEU A 108 -17.33 4.42 12.82
C LEU A 108 -16.71 3.89 11.53
N THR A 109 -17.50 3.27 10.63
CA THR A 109 -17.01 2.86 9.31
C THR A 109 -16.62 4.06 8.43
N GLY A 110 -17.14 5.25 8.69
CA GLY A 110 -16.90 6.44 7.89
C GLY A 110 -17.64 6.46 6.55
N LEU A 111 -18.50 5.48 6.25
CA LEU A 111 -19.27 5.40 5.00
C LEU A 111 -20.33 6.51 4.86
N THR A 112 -20.65 7.22 5.93
CA THR A 112 -21.49 8.44 5.90
C THR A 112 -20.75 9.64 5.33
N ASN A 113 -19.41 9.61 5.33
CA ASN A 113 -18.61 10.66 4.74
C ASN A 113 -18.47 10.39 3.23
N THR A 114 -18.98 11.32 2.43
CA THR A 114 -18.94 11.22 0.97
C THR A 114 -17.52 11.14 0.41
N VAL A 115 -16.53 11.75 1.08
CA VAL A 115 -15.11 11.67 0.67
C VAL A 115 -14.57 10.26 0.88
N VAL A 116 -14.81 9.67 2.07
CA VAL A 116 -14.37 8.29 2.39
C VAL A 116 -14.99 7.30 1.41
N LEU A 117 -16.30 7.43 1.19
CA LEU A 117 -17.03 6.55 0.29
C LEU A 117 -16.59 6.71 -1.17
N GLY A 118 -16.41 7.96 -1.61
CA GLY A 118 -15.91 8.26 -2.96
C GLY A 118 -14.50 7.71 -3.19
N GLN A 119 -13.59 7.91 -2.24
CA GLN A 119 -12.23 7.38 -2.30
C GLN A 119 -12.19 5.87 -2.27
N LEU A 120 -13.07 5.22 -1.50
CA LEU A 120 -13.19 3.77 -1.49
C LEU A 120 -13.62 3.24 -2.86
N LEU A 121 -14.61 3.87 -3.50
CA LEU A 121 -15.06 3.49 -4.84
C LEU A 121 -14.00 3.74 -5.91
N ILE A 122 -13.39 4.92 -5.91
CA ILE A 122 -12.31 5.26 -6.85
C ILE A 122 -11.15 4.30 -6.65
N GLY A 123 -10.76 4.03 -5.41
CA GLY A 123 -9.72 3.07 -5.07
C GLY A 123 -10.04 1.66 -5.56
N LEU A 124 -11.30 1.20 -5.37
CA LEU A 124 -11.75 -0.11 -5.84
C LEU A 124 -11.78 -0.21 -7.37
N TYR A 125 -12.20 0.86 -8.05
CA TYR A 125 -12.13 0.97 -9.51
C TYR A 125 -10.68 0.95 -10.01
N LEU A 126 -9.79 1.67 -9.33
CA LEU A 126 -8.36 1.73 -9.65
C LEU A 126 -7.59 0.47 -9.21
N LEU A 127 -8.20 -0.43 -8.43
CA LEU A 127 -7.54 -1.61 -7.87
C LEU A 127 -6.96 -2.49 -8.99
N TYR A 128 -7.77 -2.82 -9.98
CA TYR A 128 -7.34 -3.67 -11.11
C TYR A 128 -6.25 -3.01 -11.99
N PRO A 129 -6.41 -1.77 -12.48
CA PRO A 129 -5.36 -1.13 -13.27
C PRO A 129 -4.09 -0.86 -12.45
N ALA A 130 -4.20 -0.50 -11.18
CA ALA A 130 -3.05 -0.31 -10.30
C ALA A 130 -2.29 -1.61 -10.05
N TYR A 131 -3.00 -2.73 -9.85
CA TYR A 131 -2.39 -4.05 -9.72
C TYR A 131 -1.60 -4.43 -10.98
N LEU A 132 -2.20 -4.27 -12.16
CA LEU A 132 -1.56 -4.54 -13.43
C LEU A 132 -0.31 -3.67 -13.61
N ALA A 133 -0.44 -2.35 -13.40
CA ALA A 133 0.67 -1.42 -13.53
C ALA A 133 1.82 -1.78 -12.56
N ALA A 134 1.50 -2.05 -11.29
CA ALA A 134 2.48 -2.44 -10.28
C ALA A 134 3.14 -3.79 -10.59
N TRP A 135 2.39 -4.75 -11.13
CA TRP A 135 2.93 -6.05 -11.53
C TRP A 135 3.92 -5.92 -12.70
N HIS A 136 3.55 -5.17 -13.75
CA HIS A 136 4.44 -4.90 -14.89
C HIS A 136 5.68 -4.11 -14.47
N ALA A 137 5.49 -3.09 -13.61
CA ALA A 137 6.59 -2.32 -13.06
C ALA A 137 7.53 -3.22 -12.25
N ALA A 138 7.01 -4.01 -11.31
CA ALA A 138 7.82 -4.93 -10.49
C ALA A 138 8.59 -5.94 -11.35
N ALA A 139 7.97 -6.47 -12.41
CA ALA A 139 8.62 -7.41 -13.33
C ALA A 139 9.77 -6.75 -14.13
N LYS A 140 9.58 -5.52 -14.62
CA LYS A 140 10.59 -4.79 -15.41
C LYS A 140 11.71 -4.16 -14.56
N ILE A 141 11.38 -3.73 -13.34
CA ILE A 141 12.27 -2.98 -12.45
C ILE A 141 13.27 -3.92 -11.75
N ARG A 142 12.85 -5.16 -11.41
CA ARG A 142 13.69 -6.18 -10.77
C ARG A 142 15.11 -6.30 -11.35
N PRO A 143 15.30 -6.57 -12.66
CA PRO A 143 16.65 -6.75 -13.23
C PRO A 143 17.50 -5.48 -13.22
N ARG A 144 16.88 -4.30 -13.25
CA ARG A 144 17.60 -3.00 -13.26
C ARG A 144 18.09 -2.62 -11.87
N ILE A 145 17.22 -2.70 -10.87
CA ILE A 145 17.62 -2.31 -9.52
C ILE A 145 18.44 -3.40 -8.83
N ALA A 146 18.26 -4.70 -9.16
CA ALA A 146 19.16 -5.75 -8.68
C ALA A 146 20.62 -5.48 -9.11
N LYS A 147 20.86 -5.04 -10.36
CA LYS A 147 22.20 -4.65 -10.83
C LYS A 147 22.76 -3.44 -10.09
N TRP A 148 21.93 -2.43 -9.85
CA TRP A 148 22.35 -1.20 -9.17
C TRP A 148 22.64 -1.43 -7.67
N LEU A 149 21.84 -2.27 -7.00
CA LEU A 149 22.03 -2.67 -5.60
C LEU A 149 23.23 -3.60 -5.40
N LEU A 150 23.48 -4.55 -6.30
CA LEU A 150 24.66 -5.45 -6.22
C LEU A 150 25.99 -4.73 -6.47
N GLY A 151 25.97 -3.53 -7.08
CA GLY A 151 27.14 -2.68 -7.29
C GLY A 151 27.71 -2.07 -6.01
N TYR A 152 26.94 -1.99 -4.93
CA TYR A 152 27.38 -1.37 -3.68
C TYR A 152 28.07 -2.37 -2.73
N ARG A 153 29.34 -2.12 -2.38
CA ARG A 153 30.22 -2.99 -1.57
C ARG A 153 29.59 -3.46 -0.24
N VAL A 154 28.79 -2.62 0.40
CA VAL A 154 28.16 -2.91 1.71
C VAL A 154 27.05 -3.99 1.60
N ILE A 155 26.41 -4.12 0.44
CA ILE A 155 25.34 -5.11 0.21
C ILE A 155 25.93 -6.51 0.00
N ARG A 156 27.13 -6.58 -0.61
CA ARG A 156 27.91 -7.82 -0.71
C ARG A 156 28.35 -8.33 0.67
N TRP A 157 28.66 -7.42 1.60
CA TRP A 157 28.99 -7.76 2.98
C TRP A 157 27.79 -8.27 3.78
N LEU A 158 26.60 -7.68 3.63
CA LEU A 158 25.39 -8.16 4.30
C LEU A 158 24.91 -9.51 3.75
N LYS A 159 24.86 -9.68 2.42
CA LYS A 159 24.56 -11.00 1.83
C LYS A 159 25.64 -12.03 2.18
N GLY A 160 26.91 -11.61 2.24
CA GLY A 160 28.02 -12.47 2.68
C GLY A 160 27.90 -12.90 4.14
N ALA A 161 27.40 -12.03 5.02
CA ALA A 161 27.13 -12.36 6.42
C ALA A 161 25.94 -13.33 6.58
N GLU A 162 24.87 -13.18 5.79
CA GLU A 162 23.74 -14.12 5.78
C GLU A 162 24.10 -15.48 5.17
N ILE A 163 24.93 -15.52 4.11
CA ILE A 163 25.44 -16.77 3.53
C ILE A 163 26.42 -17.46 4.49
N GLY A 164 27.27 -16.69 5.19
CA GLY A 164 28.16 -17.21 6.24
C GLY A 164 27.41 -17.76 7.45
N ALA A 165 26.30 -17.12 7.84
CA ALA A 165 25.41 -17.61 8.90
C ALA A 165 24.64 -18.88 8.48
N GLN A 166 24.25 -19.01 7.21
CA GLN A 166 23.61 -20.22 6.68
C GLN A 166 24.58 -21.39 6.47
N LEU A 167 25.88 -21.13 6.28
CA LEU A 167 26.90 -22.16 6.06
C LEU A 167 27.61 -22.62 7.35
N GLY A 168 27.23 -22.10 8.53
CA GLY A 168 27.71 -22.63 9.81
C GLY A 168 29.23 -22.59 10.00
N LEU A 169 29.95 -21.71 9.31
CA LEU A 169 31.38 -21.51 9.51
C LEU A 169 31.61 -20.32 10.43
N GLN A 170 31.24 -20.50 11.71
CA GLN A 170 31.93 -19.80 12.79
C GLN A 170 33.11 -20.70 13.21
N GLY A 171 34.28 -20.38 12.65
CA GLY A 171 35.58 -20.74 13.21
C GLY A 171 36.19 -19.48 13.80
#